data_AF-A0A7S0KWS9-F1
#
_entry.id   AF-A0A7S0KWS9-F1
#
_cell.length_a   1.000
_cell.length_b   1.000
_cell.length_c   1.000
_cell.angle_alpha   90.00
_cell.angle_beta   90.00
_cell.angle_gamma   90.00
#
_symmetry.space_group_name_H-M   'P 1'
#
loop_
_entity.id
_entity.type
_entity.pdbx_description
1 polymer ?
#
loop_
_entity_poly.entity_id
_entity_poly.type
_entity_poly.pdbx_seq_one_letter_code
_entity_poly.pdbx_strand_id
1 'polypeptide(L)'
;KPFVSRGIVRAVRAQNPPGRFLQKNERTGFWYDIGDQKAREKTSQALREGAPDIRREITSNLGVASHVLVGSFPPPSERGSSVIYPPPLPPPIRMENVPAPARGQQGAMQNQFSQKEIDRHMRNARQAEAAIINRELQATTQIEMKKESD
;
A
#
# COMPACT_ATOMS: atom_id res chain seq x y z
N LYS A 1 18.03 5.18 8.70
CA LYS A 1 18.64 5.59 7.41
C LYS A 1 17.83 4.99 6.24
N PRO A 2 16.84 5.68 5.65
CA PRO A 2 15.99 5.10 4.59
C PRO A 2 16.61 5.30 3.21
N PHE A 3 17.81 4.78 2.98
CA PHE A 3 18.54 4.97 1.70
C PHE A 3 18.04 4.06 0.58
N VAL A 4 17.41 2.94 0.92
CA VAL A 4 16.99 1.91 -0.04
C VAL A 4 15.97 2.45 -1.04
N SER A 5 14.94 3.16 -0.58
CA SER A 5 13.91 3.72 -1.47
C SER A 5 14.47 4.77 -2.44
N ARG A 6 15.43 5.59 -2.00
CA ARG A 6 16.10 6.56 -2.89
C ARG A 6 16.94 5.85 -3.95
N GLY A 7 17.64 4.77 -3.58
CA GLY A 7 18.41 3.95 -4.49
C GLY A 7 17.53 3.34 -5.59
N ILE A 8 16.38 2.77 -5.21
CA ILE A 8 15.42 2.17 -6.15
C ILE A 8 14.89 3.22 -7.13
N VAL A 9 14.42 4.38 -6.65
CA VAL A 9 13.91 5.45 -7.54
C VAL A 9 14.99 5.88 -8.55
N ARG A 10 16.22 6.05 -8.08
CA ARG A 10 17.34 6.40 -8.96
C ARG A 10 17.63 5.30 -9.98
N ALA A 11 17.63 4.03 -9.56
CA ALA A 11 17.87 2.90 -10.46
C ALA A 11 16.81 2.81 -11.56
N VAL A 12 15.53 2.97 -11.20
CA VAL A 12 14.42 2.98 -12.18
C VAL A 12 14.56 4.12 -13.18
N ARG A 13 14.86 5.34 -12.71
CA ARG A 13 15.05 6.50 -13.61
C ARG A 13 16.32 6.40 -14.46
N ALA A 14 17.33 5.66 -14.02
CA ALA A 14 18.59 5.47 -14.73
C ALA A 14 18.56 4.36 -15.80
N GLN A 15 17.41 3.68 -15.97
CA GLN A 15 17.23 2.70 -17.05
C GLN A 15 17.32 3.38 -18.43
N ASN A 16 17.47 2.56 -19.47
CA ASN A 16 17.44 3.05 -20.84
C ASN A 16 16.44 2.21 -21.67
N PRO A 17 15.25 2.77 -22.00
CA PRO A 17 14.79 4.14 -21.75
C PRO A 17 14.52 4.42 -20.24
N PRO A 18 14.59 5.69 -19.80
CA PRO A 18 14.43 6.05 -18.40
C PRO A 18 13.02 5.74 -17.88
N GLY A 19 12.94 4.99 -16.79
CA GLY A 19 11.69 4.71 -16.09
C GLY A 19 11.10 5.96 -15.43
N ARG A 20 9.78 5.96 -15.23
CA ARG A 20 9.04 7.07 -14.60
C ARG A 20 8.04 6.54 -13.58
N PHE A 21 7.79 7.34 -12.55
CA PHE A 21 6.76 7.06 -11.55
C PHE A 21 5.54 7.89 -11.90
N LEU A 22 4.45 7.24 -12.31
CA LEU A 22 3.27 7.92 -12.83
C LEU A 22 2.10 7.84 -11.85
N GLN A 23 1.29 8.90 -11.83
CA GLN A 23 0.00 8.93 -11.16
C GLN A 23 -1.08 9.37 -12.14
N LYS A 24 -2.17 8.60 -12.17
CA LYS A 24 -3.35 8.93 -12.94
C LYS A 24 -4.10 10.08 -12.26
N ASN A 25 -4.42 11.10 -13.03
CA ASN A 25 -5.35 12.14 -12.61
C ASN A 25 -6.77 11.65 -12.90
N GLU A 26 -7.58 11.50 -11.86
CA GLU A 26 -8.96 10.98 -11.99
C GLU A 26 -9.88 11.92 -12.76
N ARG A 27 -9.60 13.23 -12.76
CA ARG A 27 -10.42 14.22 -13.47
C ARG A 27 -10.11 14.26 -14.97
N THR A 28 -8.84 14.11 -15.33
CA THR A 28 -8.41 14.23 -16.73
C THR A 28 -8.14 12.87 -17.39
N GLY A 29 -8.09 11.79 -16.62
CA GLY A 29 -7.74 10.44 -17.09
C GLY A 29 -6.26 10.22 -17.42
N PHE A 30 -5.49 11.30 -17.64
CA PHE A 30 -4.07 11.26 -17.99
C PHE A 30 -3.14 10.87 -16.83
N TRP A 31 -1.95 10.39 -17.19
CA TRP A 31 -0.88 10.01 -16.28
C TRP A 31 0.22 11.07 -16.23
N TYR A 32 0.67 11.43 -15.03
CA TYR A 32 1.69 12.45 -14.82
C TYR A 32 2.82 11.92 -13.94
N ASP A 33 4.05 12.37 -14.19
CA ASP A 33 5.20 12.04 -13.34
C ASP A 33 5.02 12.68 -11.95
N ILE A 34 5.10 11.88 -10.90
CA ILE A 34 4.92 12.34 -9.51
C ILE A 34 6.17 12.96 -8.90
N GLY A 35 7.32 12.86 -9.57
CA GLY A 35 8.60 13.37 -9.09
C GLY A 35 9.24 12.51 -7.99
N ASP A 36 10.47 12.85 -7.61
CA ASP A 36 11.31 11.99 -6.76
C ASP A 36 10.84 11.86 -5.32
N GLN A 37 10.27 12.91 -4.74
CA GLN A 37 9.81 12.88 -3.35
C GLN A 37 8.66 11.90 -3.18
N LYS A 38 7.61 12.04 -3.98
CA LYS A 38 6.44 11.15 -3.96
C LYS A 38 6.81 9.73 -4.38
N ALA A 39 7.67 9.58 -5.39
CA ALA A 39 8.17 8.27 -5.81
C ALA A 39 8.85 7.55 -4.64
N ARG A 40 9.75 8.22 -3.92
CA ARG A 40 10.45 7.64 -2.76
C ARG A 40 9.50 7.23 -1.65
N GLU A 41 8.51 8.05 -1.34
CA GLU A 41 7.51 7.75 -0.31
C GLU A 41 6.67 6.52 -0.69
N LYS A 42 6.20 6.45 -1.94
CA LYS A 42 5.47 5.29 -2.46
C LYS A 42 6.34 4.03 -2.49
N THR A 43 7.61 4.14 -2.87
CA THR A 43 8.56 3.02 -2.80
C THR A 43 8.79 2.57 -1.36
N SER A 44 8.98 3.49 -0.41
CA SER A 44 9.10 3.14 1.02
C SER A 44 7.85 2.43 1.53
N GLN A 45 6.67 2.84 1.07
CA GLN A 45 5.42 2.21 1.44
C GLN A 45 5.31 0.80 0.88
N ALA A 46 5.57 0.62 -0.42
CA ALA A 46 5.54 -0.68 -1.07
C ALA A 46 6.52 -1.68 -0.44
N LEU A 47 7.71 -1.23 -0.03
CA LEU A 47 8.69 -2.08 0.65
C LEU A 47 8.20 -2.57 2.02
N ARG A 48 7.38 -1.78 2.73
CA ARG A 48 6.80 -2.17 4.01
C ARG A 48 5.62 -3.10 3.82
N GLU A 49 4.73 -2.76 2.90
CA GLU A 49 3.50 -3.52 2.63
C GLU A 49 3.79 -4.87 1.95
N GLY A 50 4.79 -4.94 1.06
CA GLY A 50 5.19 -6.17 0.37
C GLY A 50 6.16 -7.06 1.15
N ALA A 51 6.66 -6.62 2.30
CA ALA A 51 7.59 -7.40 3.12
C ALA A 51 7.10 -8.82 3.50
N PRO A 52 5.85 -9.06 3.91
CA PRO A 52 5.39 -10.41 4.24
C PRO A 52 5.29 -11.33 3.01
N ASP A 53 4.89 -10.81 1.86
CA ASP A 53 4.75 -11.60 0.62
C ASP A 53 6.11 -11.97 0.04
N ILE A 54 7.04 -11.01 -0.01
CA ILE A 54 8.43 -11.26 -0.41
C ILE A 54 9.09 -12.30 0.51
N ARG A 55 8.85 -12.24 1.82
CA ARG A 55 9.36 -13.24 2.77
C ARG A 55 8.81 -14.64 2.51
N ARG A 56 7.51 -14.75 2.20
CA ARG A 56 6.90 -16.03 1.83
C ARG A 56 7.50 -16.59 0.56
N GLU A 57 7.65 -15.77 -0.47
CA GLU A 57 8.19 -16.15 -1.79
C GLU A 57 9.66 -16.59 -1.72
N ILE A 58 10.48 -15.86 -0.96
CA ILE A 58 11.88 -16.23 -0.70
C ILE A 58 11.94 -17.58 0.04
N THR A 59 11.09 -17.79 1.05
CA THR A 59 11.06 -19.04 1.82
C THR A 59 10.61 -20.22 0.96
N SER A 60 9.64 -20.02 0.07
CA SER A 60 9.17 -21.06 -0.85
C SER A 60 10.18 -21.37 -1.96
N ASN A 61 10.88 -20.37 -2.48
CA ASN A 61 11.84 -20.57 -3.58
C ASN A 61 13.20 -21.10 -3.11
N LEU A 62 13.63 -20.83 -1.87
CA LEU A 62 14.93 -21.31 -1.37
C LEU A 62 14.92 -22.73 -0.82
N GLY A 63 13.78 -23.43 -0.73
CA GLY A 63 13.74 -24.84 -0.32
C GLY A 63 14.46 -25.14 1.00
N VAL A 64 14.71 -24.13 1.84
CA VAL A 64 15.39 -24.28 3.12
C VAL A 64 14.36 -24.68 4.16
N ALA A 65 14.11 -25.99 4.23
CA ALA A 65 13.57 -26.59 5.42
C ALA A 65 14.58 -26.39 6.55
N SER A 66 14.37 -25.40 7.41
CA SER A 66 14.97 -25.24 8.75
C SER A 66 14.20 -24.12 9.44
N HIS A 67 13.25 -24.40 10.34
CA HIS A 67 13.54 -24.64 11.75
C HIS A 67 14.55 -23.59 12.31
N VAL A 68 14.13 -22.85 13.35
CA VAL A 68 14.89 -21.82 14.13
C VAL A 68 14.86 -20.42 13.47
N LEU A 69 14.08 -19.43 13.93
CA LEU A 69 14.34 -18.61 15.13
C LEU A 69 13.07 -17.83 15.58
N VAL A 70 12.02 -18.52 16.01
CA VAL A 70 11.07 -17.94 16.96
C VAL A 70 11.32 -18.60 18.31
N GLY A 71 11.99 -17.88 19.21
CA GLY A 71 11.70 -17.93 20.64
C GLY A 71 12.21 -19.12 21.48
N SER A 72 13.49 -19.47 21.41
CA SER A 72 14.11 -20.16 22.57
C SER A 72 15.47 -19.53 22.89
N PHE A 73 15.44 -18.61 23.85
CA PHE A 73 16.64 -18.13 24.54
C PHE A 73 17.18 -19.26 25.42
N PRO A 74 18.41 -19.76 25.23
CA PRO A 74 19.06 -20.55 26.25
C PRO A 74 19.43 -19.64 27.45
N PRO A 75 19.31 -20.12 28.70
CA PRO A 75 19.81 -19.38 29.86
C PRO A 75 21.34 -19.27 29.80
N PRO A 76 21.93 -18.12 30.17
CA PRO A 76 23.37 -17.93 30.08
C PRO A 76 24.04 -18.47 31.35
N SER A 77 24.61 -19.67 31.28
CA SER A 77 25.53 -20.16 32.29
C SER A 77 26.86 -20.53 31.65
N GLU A 78 27.86 -19.68 31.90
CA GLU A 78 29.31 -19.94 31.79
C GLU A 78 29.83 -20.24 30.37
N ARG A 79 30.73 -19.46 29.76
CA ARG A 79 32.07 -19.07 30.25
C ARG A 79 32.65 -18.07 29.23
N GLY A 80 33.52 -17.17 29.70
CA GLY A 80 33.78 -15.87 29.06
C GLY A 80 34.43 -15.84 27.69
N SER A 81 34.13 -14.76 26.97
CA SER A 81 35.06 -14.00 26.11
C SER A 81 34.29 -12.82 25.49
N SER A 82 34.58 -11.61 25.98
CA SER A 82 34.39 -10.31 25.31
C SER A 82 33.22 -10.17 24.33
N VAL A 83 32.00 -10.09 24.85
CA VAL A 83 30.89 -9.46 24.10
C VAL A 83 30.92 -7.98 24.43
N ILE A 84 31.26 -7.14 23.45
CA ILE A 84 31.01 -5.71 23.54
C ILE A 84 29.51 -5.51 23.53
N TYR A 85 28.92 -5.40 24.71
CA TYR A 85 27.54 -4.95 24.87
C TYR A 85 27.47 -3.48 24.45
N PRO A 86 26.52 -3.07 23.58
CA PRO A 86 26.22 -1.66 23.46
C PRO A 86 25.78 -1.12 24.82
N PRO A 87 26.20 0.08 25.23
CA PRO A 87 25.83 0.64 26.52
C PRO A 87 24.29 0.67 26.65
N PRO A 88 23.74 0.38 27.84
CA PRO A 88 22.31 0.42 28.06
C PRO A 88 21.77 1.81 27.73
N LEU A 89 20.68 1.85 26.97
CA LEU A 89 19.98 3.09 26.63
C LEU A 89 19.66 3.86 27.93
N PRO A 90 19.86 5.18 27.98
CA PRO A 90 19.51 5.96 29.15
C PRO A 90 18.01 5.80 29.43
N PRO A 91 17.59 5.76 30.71
CA PRO A 91 16.18 5.74 31.05
C PRO A 91 15.49 6.97 30.44
N PRO A 92 14.22 6.83 29.99
CA PRO A 92 13.48 7.98 29.51
C PRO A 92 13.46 9.03 30.63
N ILE A 93 13.92 10.24 30.32
CA ILE A 93 13.79 11.38 31.23
C ILE A 93 12.31 11.48 31.57
N ARG A 94 11.95 11.22 32.82
CA ARG A 94 10.61 11.52 33.33
C ARG A 94 10.47 13.03 33.28
N MET A 95 9.87 13.54 32.20
CA MET A 95 9.34 14.89 32.15
C MET A 95 8.11 14.93 33.06
N GLU A 96 8.34 14.92 34.37
CA GLU A 96 7.32 15.27 35.34
C GLU A 96 7.12 16.79 35.19
N ASN A 97 5.91 17.19 34.80
CA ASN A 97 5.45 18.56 34.47
C ASN A 97 5.50 19.00 33.00
N VAL A 98 5.00 18.17 32.07
CA VAL A 98 4.35 18.73 30.88
C VAL A 98 2.84 18.78 31.15
N PRO A 99 2.19 19.97 31.17
CA PRO A 99 0.74 20.03 31.29
C PRO A 99 0.15 19.26 30.10
N ALA A 100 -0.71 18.28 30.41
CA ALA A 100 -1.41 17.50 29.41
C ALA A 100 -2.13 18.46 28.44
N PRO A 101 -1.97 18.32 27.10
CA PRO A 101 -2.89 18.99 26.20
C PRO A 101 -4.29 18.50 26.55
N ALA A 102 -5.19 19.45 26.79
CA ALA A 102 -6.57 19.20 27.17
C ALA A 102 -7.13 18.07 26.29
N ARG A 103 -7.73 17.09 26.96
CA ARG A 103 -8.43 15.95 26.38
C ARG A 103 -9.59 16.49 25.52
N GLY A 104 -9.26 16.89 24.29
CA GLY A 104 -10.23 17.17 23.26
C GLY A 104 -10.91 15.86 22.93
N GLN A 105 -12.21 15.79 23.24
CA GLN A 105 -13.10 14.74 22.76
C GLN A 105 -13.10 14.75 21.22
N GLN A 106 -12.16 14.08 20.57
CA GLN A 106 -12.16 13.88 19.13
C GLN A 106 -11.71 12.46 18.80
N GLY A 107 -12.33 11.49 19.49
CA GLY A 107 -12.29 10.09 19.08
C GLY A 107 -13.62 9.76 18.43
N ALA A 108 -13.56 9.26 17.19
CA ALA A 108 -14.65 8.66 16.41
C ALA A 108 -15.45 9.54 15.42
N MET A 109 -14.81 10.41 14.62
CA MET A 109 -15.38 10.79 13.32
C MET A 109 -14.29 11.18 12.30
N GLN A 110 -13.54 10.21 11.79
CA GLN A 110 -12.70 10.39 10.59
C GLN A 110 -12.23 9.03 10.05
N ASN A 111 -13.16 8.20 9.60
CA ASN A 111 -12.86 7.11 8.64
C ASN A 111 -14.12 6.52 7.96
N GLN A 112 -15.20 7.31 7.85
CA GLN A 112 -16.41 6.89 7.11
C GLN A 112 -16.52 7.57 5.74
N PHE A 113 -15.68 8.56 5.45
CA PHE A 113 -15.66 9.34 4.20
C PHE A 113 -14.89 8.64 3.06
N SER A 114 -15.01 7.31 2.97
CA SER A 114 -14.42 6.57 1.84
C SER A 114 -15.32 5.40 1.43
N GLN A 115 -15.82 4.60 2.38
CA GLN A 115 -16.63 3.43 2.04
C GLN A 115 -18.00 3.77 1.42
N LYS A 116 -18.73 4.74 1.98
CA LYS A 116 -20.06 5.14 1.48
C LYS A 116 -20.00 5.75 0.07
N GLU A 117 -18.90 6.40 -0.28
CA GLU A 117 -18.68 6.99 -1.60
C GLU A 117 -18.28 5.93 -2.62
N ILE A 118 -17.44 4.96 -2.22
CA ILE A 118 -17.13 3.77 -3.01
C ILE A 118 -18.41 2.97 -3.31
N ASP A 119 -19.24 2.71 -2.30
CA ASP A 119 -20.49 1.96 -2.47
C ASP A 119 -21.52 2.72 -3.33
N ARG A 120 -21.49 4.05 -3.31
CA ARG A 120 -22.31 4.88 -4.19
C ARG A 120 -21.83 4.78 -5.64
N HIS A 121 -20.51 4.85 -5.85
CA HIS A 121 -19.92 4.77 -7.18
C HIS A 121 -20.18 3.40 -7.83
N MET A 122 -20.02 2.31 -7.07
CA MET A 122 -20.29 0.95 -7.56
C MET A 122 -21.76 0.74 -7.95
N ARG A 123 -22.70 1.33 -7.19
CA ARG A 123 -24.13 1.28 -7.54
C ARG A 123 -24.44 2.08 -8.80
N ASN A 124 -23.89 3.28 -8.93
CA ASN A 124 -24.10 4.12 -10.11
C ASN A 124 -23.50 3.47 -11.37
N ALA A 125 -22.32 2.86 -11.27
CA ALA A 125 -21.68 2.16 -12.38
C ALA A 125 -22.53 0.97 -12.88
N ARG A 126 -23.04 0.13 -11.96
CA ARG A 126 -23.93 -0.99 -12.32
C ARG A 126 -25.24 -0.51 -12.97
N GLN A 127 -25.80 0.60 -12.51
CA GLN A 127 -27.00 1.17 -13.11
C GLN A 127 -26.75 1.72 -14.51
N ALA A 128 -25.59 2.35 -14.75
CA ALA A 128 -25.20 2.83 -16.07
C ALA A 128 -25.00 1.66 -17.06
N GLU A 129 -24.34 0.58 -16.64
CA GLU A 129 -24.17 -0.64 -17.44
C GLU A 129 -25.52 -1.27 -17.82
N ALA A 130 -26.44 -1.39 -16.85
CA ALA A 130 -27.78 -1.92 -17.10
C ALA A 130 -28.60 -1.06 -18.07
N ALA A 131 -28.44 0.27 -18.02
CA ALA A 131 -29.11 1.19 -18.93
C ALA A 131 -28.60 1.06 -20.38
N ILE A 132 -27.30 0.83 -20.56
CA ILE A 132 -26.69 0.60 -21.88
C ILE A 132 -27.23 -0.70 -22.47
N ILE A 133 -27.21 -1.79 -21.70
CA ILE A 133 -27.70 -3.10 -22.14
C ILE A 133 -29.18 -3.01 -22.55
N ASN A 134 -30.02 -2.38 -21.74
CA ASN A 134 -31.43 -2.23 -22.07
C ASN A 134 -31.66 -1.40 -23.35
N ARG A 135 -30.83 -0.37 -23.60
CA ARG A 135 -30.92 0.42 -24.83
C ARG A 135 -30.54 -0.38 -26.07
N GLU A 136 -29.51 -1.22 -25.97
CA GLU A 136 -29.08 -2.10 -27.07
C GLU A 136 -30.10 -3.21 -27.34
N LEU A 137 -30.70 -3.79 -26.30
CA LEU A 137 -31.78 -4.76 -26.44
C LEU A 137 -32.97 -4.15 -27.19
N GLN A 138 -33.38 -2.92 -26.83
CA GLN A 138 -34.46 -2.20 -27.52
C GLN A 138 -34.11 -1.85 -28.97
N ALA A 139 -32.87 -1.45 -29.24
CA ALA A 139 -32.42 -1.16 -30.61
C ALA A 139 -32.42 -2.42 -31.49
N THR A 140 -32.02 -3.57 -30.91
CA THR A 140 -32.02 -4.86 -31.60
C THR A 140 -33.45 -5.31 -31.91
N THR A 141 -34.38 -5.19 -30.97
CA THR A 141 -35.80 -5.53 -31.21
C THR A 141 -36.43 -4.65 -32.28
N GLN A 142 -36.11 -3.34 -32.30
CA GLN A 142 -36.61 -2.43 -33.33
C GLN A 142 -36.11 -2.79 -34.73
N ILE A 143 -34.85 -3.25 -34.85
CA ILE A 143 -34.28 -3.73 -36.11
C ILE A 143 -34.97 -5.02 -36.55
N GLU A 144 -35.21 -5.94 -35.62
CA GLU A 144 -35.85 -7.24 -35.89
C GLU A 144 -37.31 -7.07 -36.33
N MET A 145 -38.10 -6.25 -35.62
CA MET A 145 -39.48 -5.91 -36.04
C MET A 145 -39.55 -5.21 -37.40
N LYS A 146 -38.53 -4.42 -37.75
CA LYS A 146 -38.48 -3.73 -39.05
C LYS A 146 -38.10 -4.66 -40.21
N LYS A 147 -37.39 -5.76 -39.92
CA LYS A 147 -37.06 -6.82 -40.89
C LYS A 147 -38.22 -7.75 -41.20
N GLU A 148 -39.21 -7.85 -40.31
CA GLU A 148 -40.37 -8.72 -40.45
C GLU A 148 -41.57 -8.06 -41.16
N SER A 149 -41.44 -6.77 -41.51
CA SER A 149 -42.48 -5.97 -42.17
C SER A 149 -42.19 -5.63 -43.64
N ASP A 150 -41.06 -6.08 -44.19
CA ASP A 150 -40.69 -6.02 -45.63
C ASP A 150 -40.72 -7.43 -46.22
#